data_AF-A0A7Y4MPI9-F1
#
_entry.id   AF-A0A7Y4MPI9-F1
#
_cell.length_a   1.000
_cell.length_b   1.000
_cell.length_c   1.000
_cell.angle_alpha   90.00
_cell.angle_beta   90.00
_cell.angle_gamma   90.00
#
_symmetry.space_group_name_H-M   'P 1'
#
loop_
_entity.id
_entity.type
_entity.pdbx_description
1 polymer ?
#
loop_
_entity_poly.entity_id
_entity_poly.type
_entity_poly.pdbx_seq_one_letter_code
_entity_poly.pdbx_strand_id
1 'polypeptide(L)' 'MSGTHSLDLRERVIAAWQEGEGKSAIARRFMLGYATVRRYIARFEVTGSVCARPHGGGAPR' A
#
# COMPACT_ATOMS: atom_id res chain seq x y z
N MET A 1 -17.18 10.25 6.86
CA MET A 1 -15.81 10.69 6.48
C MET A 1 -14.82 9.63 6.95
N SER A 2 -14.40 8.69 6.10
CA SER A 2 -13.54 7.57 6.58
C SER A 2 -12.66 6.92 5.50
N GLY A 3 -12.32 7.64 4.42
CA GLY A 3 -11.59 7.05 3.28
C GLY A 3 -10.07 7.24 3.29
N THR A 4 -9.55 8.25 3.98
CA THR A 4 -8.15 8.70 3.81
C THR A 4 -7.14 7.83 4.57
N HIS A 5 -7.54 7.20 5.69
CA HIS A 5 -6.61 6.43 6.52
C HIS A 5 -6.14 5.12 5.87
N SER A 6 -6.94 4.52 4.98
CA SER A 6 -6.59 3.24 4.37
C SER A 6 -5.67 3.35 3.15
N LEU A 7 -5.61 4.52 2.50
CA LEU A 7 -4.79 4.73 1.31
C LEU A 7 -3.31 4.90 1.71
N ASP A 8 -3.05 5.77 2.70
CA ASP A 8 -1.72 5.96 3.28
C ASP A 8 -1.14 4.64 3.84
N LEU A 9 -1.96 3.80 4.47
CA LEU A 9 -1.49 2.51 4.98
C LEU A 9 -1.07 1.55 3.86
N ARG A 10 -1.83 1.50 2.76
CA ARG A 10 -1.43 0.69 1.59
C ARG A 10 -0.15 1.23 0.97
N GLU A 11 -0.03 2.56 0.86
CA GLU A 11 1.16 3.19 0.29
C GLU A 11 2.42 2.86 1.09
N ARG A 12 2.35 2.96 2.41
CA ARG A 12 3.46 2.58 3.29
C ARG A 12 3.81 1.09 3.23
N VAL A 13 2.81 0.21 3.10
CA VAL A 13 3.01 -1.23 2.93
C VAL A 13 3.73 -1.56 1.62
N ILE A 14 3.34 -0.91 0.51
CA ILE A 14 4.00 -1.14 -0.79
C ILE A 14 5.38 -0.51 -0.83
N ALA A 15 5.57 0.68 -0.26
CA ALA A 15 6.89 1.30 -0.14
C ALA A 15 7.87 0.37 0.61
N ALA A 16 7.47 -0.17 1.77
CA ALA A 16 8.29 -1.13 2.50
C ALA A 16 8.61 -2.40 1.69
N TRP A 17 7.67 -2.87 0.88
CA TRP A 17 7.91 -4.01 -0.02
C TRP A 17 8.87 -3.68 -1.17
N GLN A 18 8.81 -2.46 -1.72
CA GLN A 18 9.74 -1.98 -2.76
C GLN A 18 11.17 -1.81 -2.21
N GLU A 19 11.31 -1.44 -0.95
CA GLU A 19 12.61 -1.43 -0.22
C GLU A 19 13.18 -2.84 0.01
N GLY A 20 12.43 -3.89 -0.34
CA GLY A 20 12.86 -5.29 -0.20
C GLY A 20 12.47 -5.94 1.13
N GLU A 21 11.64 -5.31 1.96
CA GLU A 21 11.16 -5.97 3.18
C GLU A 21 10.30 -7.20 2.88
N GLY A 22 10.49 -8.24 3.69
CA GLY A 22 9.69 -9.45 3.64
C GLY A 22 8.22 -9.18 4.02
N LYS A 23 7.29 -9.83 3.31
CA LYS A 23 5.83 -9.71 3.53
C LYS A 23 5.39 -9.95 4.98
N SER A 24 6.08 -10.84 5.69
CA SER A 24 5.86 -11.14 7.11
C SER A 24 6.39 -10.05 8.05
N ALA A 25 7.51 -9.42 7.72
CA ALA A 25 8.05 -8.29 8.47
C ALA A 25 7.12 -7.07 8.35
N ILE A 26 6.67 -6.78 7.13
CA ILE A 26 5.70 -5.71 6.85
C ILE A 26 4.39 -5.94 7.61
N ALA A 27 3.88 -7.18 7.61
CA ALA A 27 2.68 -7.54 8.36
C ALA A 27 2.80 -7.22 9.87
N ARG A 28 3.94 -7.56 10.48
CA ARG A 28 4.21 -7.23 11.90
C ARG A 28 4.39 -5.73 12.12
N ARG A 29 5.14 -5.06 11.25
CA ARG A 29 5.44 -3.62 11.32
C ARG A 29 4.18 -2.76 11.29
N PHE A 30 3.20 -3.13 10.47
CA PHE A 30 1.94 -2.40 10.32
C PHE A 30 0.77 -3.04 11.08
N MET A 31 1.01 -4.07 11.89
CA MET A 31 -0.03 -4.84 12.60
C MET A 31 -1.17 -5.33 11.68
N LEU A 32 -0.81 -5.76 10.48
CA LEU A 32 -1.73 -6.27 9.47
C LEU A 32 -1.67 -7.80 9.40
N GLY A 33 -2.79 -8.41 9.03
CA GLY A 33 -2.80 -9.82 8.67
C GLY A 33 -1.94 -10.10 7.44
N TYR A 34 -1.21 -11.21 7.44
CA TYR A 34 -0.37 -11.62 6.29
C TYR A 34 -1.15 -11.66 4.98
N ALA A 35 -2.40 -12.15 5.02
CA ALA A 35 -3.30 -12.18 3.86
C ALA A 35 -3.60 -10.78 3.31
N THR A 36 -3.73 -9.77 4.19
CA THR A 36 -3.97 -8.37 3.79
C THR A 36 -2.76 -7.79 3.06
N VAL A 37 -1.56 -7.98 3.61
CA VAL A 37 -0.30 -7.57 2.95
C VAL A 37 -0.15 -8.25 1.59
N ARG A 38 -0.40 -9.57 1.54
CA ARG A 38 -0.36 -10.34 0.28
C ARG A 38 -1.35 -9.80 -0.75
N ARG A 39 -2.56 -9.43 -0.34
CA ARG A 39 -3.59 -8.86 -1.22
C ARG A 39 -3.18 -7.48 -1.76
N TYR A 40 -2.52 -6.65 -0.95
CA TYR A 40 -2.05 -5.35 -1.39
C TYR A 40 -0.93 -5.46 -2.42
N ILE A 41 0.05 -6.32 -2.16
CA ILE A 41 1.15 -6.58 -3.10
C ILE A 41 0.62 -7.20 -4.38
N ALA A 42 -0.22 -8.24 -4.30
CA ALA A 42 -0.80 -8.86 -5.51
C ALA A 42 -1.61 -7.86 -6.34
N ARG A 43 -2.36 -6.95 -5.70
CA ARG A 43 -3.04 -5.88 -6.42
C ARG A 43 -2.05 -4.93 -7.09
N PHE A 44 -0.97 -4.57 -6.40
CA PHE A 44 0.08 -3.71 -6.94
C PHE A 44 0.79 -4.37 -8.14
N GLU A 45 1.13 -5.65 -8.06
CA GLU A 45 1.74 -6.41 -9.17
C GLU A 45 0.82 -6.46 -10.40
N VAL A 46 -0.50 -6.61 -10.21
CA VAL A 46 -1.48 -6.68 -11.31
C VAL A 46 -1.75 -5.30 -11.93
N THR A 47 -1.77 -4.24 -11.13
CA THR A 47 -2.15 -2.90 -11.60
C THR A 47 -0.97 -1.98 -11.87
N GLY A 48 0.23 -2.34 -11.42
CA GLY A 48 1.43 -1.50 -11.47
C GLY A 48 1.33 -0.19 -10.67
N SER A 49 0.25 -0.01 -9.89
CA SER A 49 -0.06 1.26 -9.23
C SER A 49 -0.51 1.03 -7.79
N VAL A 50 0.15 1.72 -6.86
CA VAL A 50 -0.16 1.68 -5.42
C VAL A 50 -1.49 2.39 -5.14
N CYS A 51 -1.72 3.46 -5.92
CA CYS A 51 -2.97 4.20 -5.95
C CYS A 51 -4.03 3.38 -6.69
N ALA A 52 -5.21 3.21 -6.09
CA ALA A 52 -6.42 3.16 -6.90
C ALA A 52 -6.39 4.40 -7.81
N ARG A 53 -6.70 4.24 -9.12
CA ARG A 53 -6.66 5.26 -10.20
C ARG A 53 -6.55 6.70 -9.67
N PRO A 54 -5.59 7.50 -10.16
CA PRO A 54 -5.12 8.72 -9.50
C PRO A 54 -6.27 9.63 -9.11
N HIS A 55 -6.61 9.65 -7.82
CA HIS A 55 -7.45 10.68 -7.25
C HIS A 55 -6.53 11.84 -6.86
N GLY A 56 -6.29 12.73 -7.82
CA GLY A 56 -6.00 14.14 -7.56
C GLY A 56 -4.79 14.43 -6.67
N GLY A 57 -3.59 14.01 -7.08
CA GLY A 57 -2.39 14.80 -6.81
C GLY A 57 -2.47 16.07 -7.66
N GLY A 58 -3.24 17.07 -7.20
CA GLY A 58 -3.26 18.39 -7.81
C GLY A 58 -1.84 18.93 -7.82
N ALA A 59 -1.32 19.21 -9.01
CA ALA A 59 0.01 19.74 -9.24
C ALA A 59 0.29 20.97 -8.35
N PRO A 60 1.52 21.15 -7.84
CA PRO A 60 1.89 22.39 -7.19
C PRO A 60 1.85 23.52 -8.22
N ARG A 61 1.25 24.65 -7.85
CA ARG A 61 1.42 25.94 -8.52
C ARG A 61 2.13 26.89 -7.57
#